data_AF-A0A0S1MKE7-F1
#
_entry.id   AF-A0A0S1MKE7-F1
#
_cell.length_a   1.000
_cell.length_b   1.000
_cell.length_c   1.000
_cell.angle_alpha   90.00
_cell.angle_beta   90.00
_cell.angle_gamma   90.00
#
_symmetry.space_group_name_H-M   'P 1'
#
loop_
_entity.id
_entity.type
_entity.pdbx_description
1 polymer ?
#
loop_
_entity_poly.entity_id
_entity_poly.type
_entity_poly.pdbx_seq_one_letter_code
_entity_poly.pdbx_strand_id
1 'polypeptide(L)'
;MFHRATVFITLFSALSILNDNRVSALMASVPDTQTCSFYTGAYTNSATCNEQPNVVCTQGCYGPYVVATGCVLENDSRAGASSSSQVCTMGFGRNTAAAKACINELGTFRCTGQTSGSATCYGCRNSAQNSK
;
A
#
# COMPACT_ATOMS: atom_id res chain seq x y z
N MET A 1 -6.81 -81.18 -12.24
CA MET A 1 -7.70 -80.00 -12.33
C MET A 1 -7.14 -79.04 -13.36
N PHE A 2 -8.02 -78.26 -13.96
CA PHE A 2 -7.94 -77.61 -15.27
C PHE A 2 -6.92 -76.46 -15.42
N HIS A 3 -6.47 -76.30 -16.67
CA HIS A 3 -6.12 -75.06 -17.40
C HIS A 3 -6.38 -73.70 -16.70
N ARG A 4 -5.45 -72.74 -16.86
CA ARG A 4 -5.69 -71.49 -17.61
C ARG A 4 -4.48 -70.54 -17.68
N ALA A 5 -4.30 -69.98 -18.88
CA ALA A 5 -3.42 -68.88 -19.24
C ALA A 5 -3.84 -67.55 -18.56
N THR A 6 -2.97 -66.53 -18.58
CA THR A 6 -3.24 -65.22 -19.24
C THR A 6 -2.01 -64.29 -19.12
N VAL A 7 -1.62 -63.75 -20.26
CA VAL A 7 -0.59 -62.74 -20.55
C VAL A 7 -1.14 -61.33 -20.32
N PHE A 8 -0.35 -60.39 -19.78
CA PHE A 8 -0.47 -58.92 -19.98
C PHE A 8 0.90 -58.29 -19.65
N ILE A 9 1.84 -58.04 -20.57
CA ILE A 9 1.93 -56.99 -21.62
C ILE A 9 1.60 -55.56 -21.11
N THR A 10 2.71 -54.84 -20.84
CA THR A 10 3.01 -53.40 -20.97
C THR A 10 1.99 -52.34 -20.57
N LEU A 11 2.43 -51.33 -19.81
CA LEU A 11 2.40 -49.91 -20.24
C LEU A 11 3.19 -49.03 -19.24
N PHE A 12 4.28 -48.44 -19.72
CA PHE A 12 4.98 -47.34 -19.06
C PHE A 12 4.11 -46.08 -19.16
N SER A 13 3.37 -45.76 -18.10
CA SER A 13 2.65 -44.50 -17.97
C SER A 13 3.50 -43.51 -17.18
N ALA A 14 4.51 -42.93 -17.82
CA ALA A 14 5.18 -41.75 -17.30
C ALA A 14 4.23 -40.53 -17.44
N LEU A 15 3.26 -40.41 -16.54
CA LEU A 15 2.54 -39.15 -16.35
C LEU A 15 3.47 -38.19 -15.60
N SER A 16 4.28 -37.48 -16.37
CA SER A 16 4.90 -36.24 -15.87
C SER A 16 3.77 -35.24 -15.69
N ILE A 17 3.32 -35.07 -14.44
CA ILE A 17 2.36 -34.02 -14.08
C ILE A 17 3.06 -32.70 -14.39
N LEU A 18 2.70 -32.06 -15.49
CA LEU A 18 3.04 -30.66 -15.75
C LEU A 18 2.34 -29.85 -14.66
N ASN A 19 3.07 -29.54 -13.60
CA ASN A 19 2.67 -28.56 -12.60
C ASN A 19 2.80 -27.17 -13.25
N ASP A 20 1.81 -26.80 -14.08
CA ASP A 20 1.65 -25.45 -14.62
C ASP A 20 1.27 -24.52 -13.45
N ASN A 21 2.29 -24.11 -12.68
CA ASN A 21 2.24 -22.94 -11.80
C ASN A 21 2.22 -21.68 -12.67
N ARG A 22 1.20 -21.50 -13.50
CA ARG A 22 0.93 -20.20 -14.12
C ARG A 22 0.22 -19.34 -13.09
N VAL A 23 1.02 -18.75 -12.21
CA VAL A 23 0.62 -17.55 -11.47
C VAL A 23 0.47 -16.44 -12.51
N SER A 24 -0.72 -16.36 -13.12
CA SER A 24 -1.14 -15.18 -13.86
C SER A 24 -1.29 -14.05 -12.84
N ALA A 25 -0.18 -13.38 -12.55
CA ALA A 25 -0.22 -12.09 -11.87
C ALA A 25 -0.95 -11.13 -12.82
N LEU A 26 -2.25 -10.99 -12.62
CA LEU A 26 -3.03 -9.88 -13.16
C LEU A 26 -2.35 -8.62 -12.62
N MET A 27 -1.51 -7.98 -13.42
CA MET A 27 -1.01 -6.66 -13.11
C MET A 27 -2.22 -5.73 -13.13
N ALA A 28 -2.84 -5.53 -11.97
CA ALA A 28 -3.87 -4.52 -11.80
C ALA A 28 -3.26 -3.19 -12.26
N SER A 29 -3.85 -2.61 -13.31
CA SER A 29 -3.41 -1.31 -13.80
C SER A 29 -3.64 -0.30 -12.69
N VAL A 30 -2.57 0.37 -12.27
CA VAL A 30 -2.67 1.49 -11.33
C VAL A 30 -3.36 2.64 -12.06
N PRO A 31 -4.50 3.15 -11.56
CA PRO A 31 -5.13 4.30 -12.17
C PRO A 31 -4.23 5.53 -11.99
N ASP A 32 -4.17 6.38 -13.02
CA ASP A 32 -3.35 7.59 -13.01
C ASP A 32 -3.68 8.52 -11.84
N THR A 33 -4.98 8.64 -11.53
CA THR A 33 -5.49 9.41 -10.39
C THR A 33 -6.05 8.47 -9.32
N GLN A 34 -5.68 8.71 -8.06
CA GLN A 34 -6.09 7.89 -6.92
C GLN A 34 -6.54 8.73 -5.73
N THR A 35 -7.61 8.29 -5.06
CA THR A 35 -7.97 8.78 -3.73
C THR A 35 -7.19 8.00 -2.68
N CYS A 36 -6.47 8.72 -1.82
CA CYS A 36 -5.46 8.18 -0.93
C CYS A 36 -5.77 8.54 0.51
N SER A 37 -6.10 7.50 1.29
CA SER A 37 -6.29 7.59 2.74
C SER A 37 -4.97 7.55 3.49
N PHE A 38 -3.89 7.14 2.83
CA PHE A 38 -2.52 7.24 3.30
C PHE A 38 -1.65 7.79 2.17
N TYR A 39 -0.73 8.69 2.47
CA TYR A 39 0.15 9.28 1.48
C TYR A 39 1.39 9.88 2.14
N THR A 40 2.46 10.00 1.37
CA THR A 40 3.69 10.69 1.80
C THR A 40 4.22 11.54 0.65
N GLY A 41 4.86 12.66 0.98
CA GLY A 41 5.45 13.54 -0.02
C GLY A 41 4.42 14.20 -0.94
N ALA A 42 3.29 14.67 -0.39
CA ALA A 42 2.13 15.15 -1.13
C ALA A 42 2.45 16.19 -2.23
N TYR A 43 3.52 16.97 -2.12
CA TYR A 43 3.88 17.98 -3.14
C TYR A 43 5.06 17.57 -4.02
N THR A 44 5.46 16.30 -3.99
CA THR A 44 6.66 15.80 -4.63
C THR A 44 6.34 14.96 -5.85
N ASN A 45 7.33 14.79 -6.73
CA ASN A 45 7.27 13.85 -7.85
C ASN A 45 7.52 12.39 -7.44
N SER A 46 7.64 12.14 -6.13
CA SER A 46 7.84 10.82 -5.54
C SER A 46 6.75 10.49 -4.53
N ALA A 47 5.58 11.12 -4.65
CA ALA A 47 4.50 10.91 -3.70
C ALA A 47 4.02 9.46 -3.74
N THR A 48 3.69 8.91 -2.56
CA THR A 48 3.14 7.55 -2.45
C THR A 48 1.67 7.61 -2.05
N CYS A 49 0.91 6.59 -2.44
CA CYS A 49 -0.53 6.51 -2.18
C CYS A 49 -0.88 5.13 -1.58
N ASN A 50 -1.73 5.14 -0.55
CA ASN A 50 -2.33 3.96 0.09
C ASN A 50 -1.32 2.87 0.50
N GLU A 51 -0.10 3.28 0.87
CA GLU A 51 0.99 2.38 1.28
C GLU A 51 1.32 1.30 0.23
N GLN A 52 1.04 1.59 -1.06
CA GLN A 52 1.31 0.66 -2.17
C GLN A 52 2.82 0.64 -2.47
N PRO A 53 3.53 -0.48 -2.25
CA PRO A 53 5.00 -0.52 -2.25
C PRO A 53 5.65 -0.26 -3.62
N ASN A 54 4.88 -0.38 -4.70
CA ASN A 54 5.36 -0.21 -6.07
C ASN A 54 4.65 0.92 -6.81
N VAL A 55 3.96 1.84 -6.12
CA VAL A 55 3.24 2.93 -6.78
C VAL A 55 3.84 4.27 -6.41
N VAL A 56 4.18 5.05 -7.44
CA VAL A 56 4.67 6.42 -7.30
C VAL A 56 3.78 7.35 -8.12
N CYS A 57 3.32 8.42 -7.48
CA CYS A 57 2.50 9.47 -8.07
C CYS A 57 3.38 10.68 -8.37
N THR A 58 3.70 10.86 -9.64
CA THR A 58 4.73 11.80 -10.09
C THR A 58 4.28 13.24 -10.22
N GLN A 59 2.97 13.48 -10.13
CA GLN A 59 2.40 14.82 -10.13
C GLN A 59 2.01 15.27 -8.71
N GLY A 60 2.26 14.44 -7.70
CA GLY A 60 1.91 14.73 -6.29
C GLY A 60 0.49 14.34 -5.91
N CYS A 61 0.13 14.69 -4.68
CA CYS A 61 -1.13 14.50 -3.99
C CYS A 61 -1.64 15.81 -3.42
N TYR A 62 -2.91 16.13 -3.69
CA TYR A 62 -3.51 17.40 -3.30
C TYR A 62 -4.78 17.20 -2.49
N GLY A 63 -5.19 18.26 -1.78
CA GLY A 63 -6.32 18.20 -0.85
C GLY A 63 -7.66 17.85 -1.51
N PRO A 64 -8.69 17.53 -0.70
CA PRO A 64 -8.83 17.87 0.72
C PRO A 64 -8.24 16.82 1.67
N TYR A 65 -7.01 17.08 2.12
CA TYR A 65 -6.14 16.19 2.92
C TYR A 65 -6.82 15.55 4.13
N VAL A 66 -6.17 14.52 4.67
CA VAL A 66 -6.63 13.91 5.92
C VAL A 66 -6.56 14.91 7.07
N VAL A 67 -7.61 14.95 7.87
CA VAL A 67 -7.65 15.62 9.18
C VAL A 67 -7.59 14.54 10.25
N ALA A 68 -6.65 14.67 11.18
CA ALA A 68 -6.48 13.76 12.31
C ALA A 68 -6.67 14.49 13.64
N THR A 69 -7.28 13.84 14.63
CA THR A 69 -7.49 14.41 15.97
C THR A 69 -6.61 13.73 17.02
N GLY A 70 -6.50 14.33 18.21
CA GLY A 70 -5.68 13.79 19.29
C GLY A 70 -4.18 13.81 18.96
N CYS A 71 -3.74 14.82 18.21
CA CYS A 71 -2.39 14.95 17.71
C CYS A 71 -1.50 15.70 18.70
N VAL A 72 -0.34 15.11 19.02
CA VAL A 72 0.73 15.69 19.82
C VAL A 72 1.98 15.77 18.94
N LEU A 73 2.68 16.91 18.98
CA LEU A 73 3.92 17.10 18.24
C LEU A 73 4.98 16.12 18.77
N GLU A 74 5.64 15.37 17.90
CA GLU A 74 6.48 14.22 18.30
C GLU A 74 7.67 14.62 19.20
N ASN A 75 8.17 15.85 19.04
CA ASN A 75 9.28 16.39 19.84
C ASN A 75 8.83 17.22 21.05
N ASP A 76 7.53 17.32 21.32
CA ASP A 76 7.07 18.03 22.51
C ASP A 76 7.28 17.16 23.75
N SER A 77 8.38 17.43 24.45
CA SER A 77 8.79 16.70 25.65
C SER A 77 7.99 17.12 26.90
N ARG A 78 7.01 18.03 26.76
CA ARG A 78 6.20 18.50 27.88
C ARG A 78 5.18 17.44 28.26
N ALA A 79 5.27 16.96 29.51
CA ALA A 79 4.23 16.13 30.10
C ALA A 79 2.87 16.86 30.02
N GLY A 80 1.88 16.26 29.35
CA GLY A 80 0.57 16.89 29.16
C GLY A 80 0.47 17.81 27.93
N ALA A 81 1.35 17.67 26.94
CA ALA A 81 1.22 18.37 25.66
C ALA A 81 -0.23 18.30 25.14
N SER A 82 -0.80 19.47 24.88
CA SER A 82 -2.22 19.58 24.51
C SER A 82 -2.44 18.93 23.16
N SER A 83 -3.38 17.98 23.11
CA SER A 83 -3.74 17.33 21.87
C SER A 83 -4.61 18.24 21.02
N SER A 84 -4.41 18.20 19.71
CA SER A 84 -5.08 19.09 18.75
C SER A 84 -5.56 18.32 17.52
N SER A 85 -6.34 18.99 16.68
CA SER A 85 -6.66 18.50 15.34
C SER A 85 -5.66 19.06 14.34
N GLN A 86 -5.17 18.22 13.44
CA GLN A 86 -4.16 18.58 12.45
C GLN A 86 -4.64 18.20 11.05
N VAL A 87 -4.44 19.11 10.09
CA VAL A 87 -4.58 18.80 8.66
C VAL A 87 -3.23 18.31 8.17
N CYS A 88 -3.18 17.09 7.63
CA CYS A 88 -1.95 16.39 7.29
C CYS A 88 -1.55 16.69 5.84
N THR A 89 -1.15 17.93 5.56
CA THR A 89 -0.96 18.42 4.18
C THR A 89 0.20 17.77 3.44
N MET A 90 1.22 17.25 4.13
CA MET A 90 2.44 16.71 3.51
C MET A 90 2.48 15.18 3.53
N GLY A 91 1.86 14.56 4.53
CA GLY A 91 1.81 13.11 4.65
C GLY A 91 0.92 12.65 5.79
N PHE A 92 0.29 11.51 5.61
CA PHE A 92 -0.51 10.83 6.61
C PHE A 92 -0.32 9.32 6.50
N GLY A 93 0.00 8.66 7.61
CA GLY A 93 0.45 7.27 7.62
C GLY A 93 0.33 6.59 8.98
N ARG A 94 0.71 5.32 9.04
CA ARG A 94 0.88 4.60 10.31
C ARG A 94 2.18 5.06 10.99
N ASN A 95 2.11 5.35 12.29
CA ASN A 95 3.29 5.55 13.14
C ASN A 95 3.53 4.29 14.01
N THR A 96 2.47 3.84 14.68
CA THR A 96 2.45 2.56 15.43
C THR A 96 1.12 1.85 15.17
N ALA A 97 0.89 0.69 15.79
CA ALA A 97 -0.39 0.00 15.73
C ALA A 97 -1.57 0.87 16.23
N ALA A 98 -1.32 1.73 17.23
CA ALA A 98 -2.34 2.56 17.88
C ALA A 98 -2.27 4.04 17.51
N ALA A 99 -1.29 4.48 16.69
CA ALA A 99 -1.09 5.89 16.38
C ALA A 99 -0.79 6.11 14.89
N LYS A 100 -1.26 7.24 14.37
CA LYS A 100 -0.97 7.74 13.03
C LYS A 100 0.09 8.82 13.08
N ALA A 101 0.87 8.91 12.01
CA ALA A 101 1.74 10.04 11.73
C ALA A 101 0.96 11.03 10.87
N CYS A 102 0.95 12.29 11.27
CA CYS A 102 0.40 13.41 10.51
C CYS A 102 1.52 14.42 10.30
N ILE A 103 1.81 14.78 9.06
CA ILE A 103 2.90 15.69 8.70
C ILE A 103 2.30 16.90 7.99
N ASN A 104 2.65 18.08 8.46
CA ASN A 104 2.34 19.36 7.85
C ASN A 104 3.47 20.37 8.09
N GLU A 105 3.24 21.63 7.70
CA GLU A 105 4.22 22.72 7.82
C GLU A 105 4.67 23.00 9.28
N LEU A 106 3.89 22.58 10.28
CA LEU A 106 4.22 22.73 11.70
C LEU A 106 5.12 21.60 12.22
N GLY A 107 5.23 20.50 11.47
CA GLY A 107 6.08 19.36 11.78
C GLY A 107 5.35 18.02 11.78
N THR A 108 5.91 17.07 12.51
CA THR A 108 5.40 15.69 12.62
C THR A 108 4.65 15.52 13.92
N PHE A 109 3.40 15.06 13.80
CA PHE A 109 2.51 14.78 14.90
C PHE A 109 2.21 13.30 15.00
N ARG A 110 2.16 12.82 16.24
CA ARG A 110 1.61 11.53 16.60
C ARG A 110 0.14 11.72 17.00
N CYS A 111 -0.77 11.12 16.25
CA CYS A 111 -2.21 11.25 16.45
C CYS A 111 -2.84 9.91 16.88
N THR A 112 -3.68 9.92 17.90
CA THR A 112 -4.38 8.72 18.41
C THR A 112 -5.90 8.83 18.32
N GLY A 113 -6.42 9.94 17.79
CA GLY A 113 -7.85 10.17 17.63
C GLY A 113 -8.41 9.69 16.29
N GLN A 114 -9.59 10.21 15.97
CA GLN A 114 -10.31 9.93 14.72
C GLN A 114 -9.66 10.64 13.53
N THR A 115 -9.91 10.10 12.34
CA THR A 115 -9.36 10.61 11.07
C THR A 115 -10.47 10.72 10.04
N SER A 116 -10.45 11.77 9.23
CA SER A 116 -11.39 11.98 8.12
C SER A 116 -10.69 12.60 6.91
N GLY A 117 -11.31 12.53 5.73
CA GLY A 117 -10.74 13.09 4.49
C GLY A 117 -9.77 12.14 3.77
N SER A 118 -9.16 12.64 2.70
CA SER A 118 -8.28 11.88 1.81
C SER A 118 -7.57 12.82 0.83
N ALA A 119 -6.33 12.52 0.46
CA ALA A 119 -5.69 13.25 -0.64
C ALA A 119 -6.09 12.65 -2.01
N THR A 120 -6.01 13.44 -3.07
CA THR A 120 -6.08 12.97 -4.44
C THR A 120 -4.69 13.02 -5.06
N CYS A 121 -4.11 11.88 -5.38
CA CYS A 121 -2.81 11.76 -6.05
C CYS A 121 -2.96 11.59 -7.56
N TYR A 122 -1.99 12.10 -8.31
CA TYR A 122 -2.01 12.17 -9.78
C TYR A 122 -0.71 11.63 -10.39
N GLY A 123 -0.76 11.18 -11.63
CA GLY A 123 0.41 10.60 -12.30
C GLY A 123 0.93 9.33 -11.63
N CYS A 124 0.02 8.55 -11.02
CA CYS A 124 0.32 7.33 -10.29
C CYS A 124 0.62 6.18 -11.27
N ARG A 125 1.77 5.53 -11.06
CA ARG A 125 2.24 4.44 -11.92
C ARG A 125 3.03 3.42 -11.12
N ASN A 126 3.05 2.18 -11.63
CA ASN A 126 3.90 1.14 -11.08
C ASN A 126 5.38 1.50 -11.31
N SER A 127 6.22 1.46 -10.27
CA SER A 127 7.66 1.75 -10.35
C SER A 127 8.39 0.81 -11.33
N ALA A 128 7.89 -0.40 -11.53
CA ALA A 128 8.39 -1.36 -12.53
C ALA A 128 8.20 -0.87 -13.99
N GLN A 129 7.30 0.08 -14.24
CA GLN A 129 7.05 0.66 -15.56
C GLN A 129 7.93 1.90 -15.84
N ASN A 130 8.81 2.28 -14.89
CA ASN A 130 9.66 3.47 -14.99
C ASN A 130 11.10 3.16 -15.49
N SER A 131 11.33 1.94 -16.00
CA SER A 131 12.62 1.45 -16.51
C SER A 131 12.65 1.37 -18.05
N LYS A 132 12.17 2.40 -18.73
CA LYS A 132 12.28 2.49 -20.20
C LYS A 132 13.04 3.72 -20.63
#